data_AF-I3YX77-F1
#
_entry.id   AF-I3YX77-F1
#
_cell.length_a   1.000
_cell.length_b   1.000
_cell.length_c   1.000
_cell.angle_alpha   90.00
_cell.angle_beta   90.00
_cell.angle_gamma   90.00
#
_symmetry.space_group_name_H-M   'P 1'
#
loop_
_entity.id
_entity.type
_entity.pdbx_description
1 polymer ?
#
loop_
_entity_poly.entity_id
_entity_poly.type
_entity_poly.pdbx_seq_one_letter_code
_entity_poly.pdbx_strand_id
1 'polypeptide(L)'
;MQIQGATIMIGSLFWENRNNCIQLKSSIEIAEKRKLWRETKLDMESAKLINLPITYGRKSISRFCTYTMTFSNSVSERGKGYVIPYKEKINIKENFNQLYCQALELAQAEGISKTGENTLVKKWGSVGLKLNTKFIEKNKEAAEKIVEFWKNHFTKLNIELYRIDENEKHSITKTGLLNFDIYESLDDIDYFIATPVSPNIKKYPNGIEIAKAMNESREEYFTYFVENYKNGINTKYDKEILDNLPTKIKAKL
;
A
#
# COMPACT_ATOMS: atom_id res chain seq x y z
N MET A 1 5.97 26.79 -1.24
CA MET A 1 6.58 26.09 -2.38
C MET A 1 5.56 25.06 -2.78
N GLN A 2 5.25 24.93 -4.06
CA GLN A 2 4.37 23.87 -4.50
C GLN A 2 5.18 22.59 -4.67
N ILE A 3 4.67 21.48 -4.14
CA ILE A 3 5.26 20.16 -4.30
C ILE A 3 4.19 19.17 -4.79
N GLN A 4 4.61 18.24 -5.65
CA GLN A 4 3.78 17.20 -6.23
C GLN A 4 3.90 15.91 -5.44
N GLY A 5 2.79 15.44 -4.89
CA GLY A 5 2.70 14.16 -4.22
C GLY A 5 2.27 13.03 -5.15
N ALA A 6 2.61 11.80 -4.77
CA ALA A 6 1.99 10.60 -5.29
C ALA A 6 1.67 9.62 -4.16
N THR A 7 0.74 8.71 -4.43
CA THR A 7 0.50 7.55 -3.58
C THR A 7 1.05 6.29 -4.25
N ILE A 8 1.62 5.39 -3.45
CA ILE A 8 2.04 4.06 -3.88
C ILE A 8 0.92 3.08 -3.54
N MET A 9 0.40 2.41 -4.57
CA MET A 9 -0.67 1.43 -4.43
C MET A 9 -0.22 0.02 -4.73
N ILE A 10 -0.64 -0.89 -3.85
CA ILE A 10 -0.65 -2.32 -4.07
C ILE A 10 -2.00 -2.89 -3.65
N GLY A 11 -2.35 -4.06 -4.17
CA GLY A 11 -3.55 -4.74 -3.75
C GLY A 11 -4.84 -4.02 -4.14
N SER A 12 -5.86 -4.23 -3.30
CA SER A 12 -7.22 -3.75 -3.48
C SER A 12 -7.39 -2.24 -3.46
N LEU A 13 -6.42 -1.48 -2.92
CA LEU A 13 -6.50 -0.02 -2.93
C LEU A 13 -6.61 0.51 -4.37
N PHE A 14 -6.04 -0.19 -5.35
CA PHE A 14 -6.04 0.22 -6.75
C PHE A 14 -7.36 -0.06 -7.49
N TRP A 15 -7.98 -1.22 -7.30
CA TRP A 15 -9.08 -1.70 -8.15
C TRP A 15 -10.41 -1.94 -7.42
N GLU A 16 -10.39 -2.07 -6.08
CA GLU A 16 -11.57 -2.53 -5.34
C GLU A 16 -12.67 -1.47 -5.37
N ASN A 17 -13.88 -1.93 -5.68
CA ASN A 17 -15.12 -1.19 -5.77
C ASN A 17 -16.29 -2.10 -5.36
N ARG A 18 -17.51 -1.56 -5.33
CA ARG A 18 -18.71 -2.29 -4.90
C ARG A 18 -18.94 -3.63 -5.63
N ASN A 19 -18.54 -3.72 -6.91
CA ASN A 19 -18.84 -4.87 -7.76
C ASN A 19 -17.86 -6.04 -7.54
N ASN A 20 -16.64 -5.77 -7.08
CA ASN A 20 -15.60 -6.78 -6.88
C ASN A 20 -15.12 -6.90 -5.42
N CYS A 21 -15.72 -6.16 -4.49
CA CYS A 21 -15.47 -6.36 -3.07
C CYS A 21 -16.24 -7.57 -2.51
N ILE A 22 -15.89 -7.95 -1.28
CA ILE A 22 -16.69 -8.90 -0.51
C ILE A 22 -18.05 -8.26 -0.23
N GLN A 23 -19.14 -9.01 -0.40
CA GLN A 23 -20.52 -8.50 -0.29
C GLN A 23 -21.00 -8.40 1.17
N LEU A 24 -20.10 -7.99 2.07
CA LEU A 24 -20.39 -7.58 3.43
C LEU A 24 -20.54 -6.06 3.48
N LYS A 25 -21.50 -5.55 4.24
CA LYS A 25 -21.78 -4.10 4.34
C LYS A 25 -20.52 -3.26 4.58
N SER A 26 -19.67 -3.66 5.54
CA SER A 26 -18.43 -2.96 5.85
C SER A 26 -17.40 -2.99 4.72
N SER A 27 -17.38 -4.05 3.91
CA SER A 27 -16.48 -4.17 2.76
C SER A 27 -16.97 -3.32 1.59
N ILE A 28 -18.29 -3.25 1.37
CA ILE A 28 -18.90 -2.35 0.38
C ILE A 28 -18.60 -0.89 0.71
N GLU A 29 -18.80 -0.48 1.96
CA GLU A 29 -18.52 0.89 2.41
C GLU A 29 -17.05 1.29 2.19
N ILE A 30 -16.10 0.39 2.47
CA ILE A 30 -14.67 0.63 2.22
C ILE A 30 -14.39 0.70 0.72
N ALA A 31 -14.96 -0.21 -0.08
CA ALA A 31 -14.72 -0.25 -1.51
C ALA A 31 -15.26 1.00 -2.24
N GLU A 32 -16.42 1.53 -1.80
CA GLU A 32 -16.96 2.79 -2.28
C GLU A 32 -16.06 3.97 -1.91
N LYS A 33 -15.54 4.02 -0.67
CA LYS A 33 -14.57 5.05 -0.24
C LYS A 33 -13.28 5.00 -1.05
N ARG A 34 -12.74 3.80 -1.30
CA ARG A 34 -11.54 3.61 -2.13
C ARG A 34 -11.76 4.13 -3.55
N LYS A 35 -12.87 3.74 -4.18
CA LYS A 35 -13.24 4.22 -5.52
C LYS A 35 -13.37 5.74 -5.56
N LEU A 36 -14.16 6.32 -4.67
CA LEU A 36 -14.37 7.77 -4.61
C LEU A 36 -13.05 8.52 -4.40
N TRP A 37 -12.20 8.04 -3.48
CA TRP A 37 -10.91 8.66 -3.23
C TRP A 37 -10.00 8.62 -4.46
N ARG A 38 -9.89 7.48 -5.16
CA ARG A 38 -9.14 7.40 -6.42
C ARG A 38 -9.64 8.40 -7.45
N GLU A 39 -10.94 8.41 -7.70
CA GLU A 39 -11.56 9.25 -8.74
C GLU A 39 -11.46 10.75 -8.43
N THR A 40 -11.52 11.13 -7.15
CA THR A 40 -11.52 12.54 -6.75
C THR A 40 -10.14 13.10 -6.45
N LYS A 41 -9.20 12.29 -5.97
CA LYS A 41 -7.91 12.78 -5.46
C LYS A 41 -6.73 12.48 -6.37
N LEU A 42 -6.83 11.45 -7.21
CA LEU A 42 -5.69 10.91 -7.93
C LEU A 42 -5.84 11.05 -9.43
N ASP A 43 -4.73 11.37 -10.08
CA ASP A 43 -4.64 11.34 -11.53
C ASP A 43 -4.35 9.91 -12.00
N MET A 44 -5.43 9.12 -12.12
CA MET A 44 -5.37 7.71 -12.51
C MET A 44 -4.86 7.51 -13.95
N GLU A 45 -4.97 8.51 -14.82
CA GLU A 45 -4.45 8.45 -16.20
C GLU A 45 -2.91 8.52 -16.20
N SER A 46 -2.32 9.20 -15.22
CA SER A 46 -0.88 9.29 -14.99
C SER A 46 -0.32 8.15 -14.14
N ALA A 47 -1.08 7.06 -13.92
CA ALA A 47 -0.62 5.93 -13.12
C ALA A 47 0.59 5.22 -13.78
N LYS A 48 1.69 5.09 -13.02
CA LYS A 48 2.92 4.44 -13.48
C LYS A 48 3.15 3.14 -12.74
N LEU A 49 3.30 2.04 -13.48
CA LEU A 49 3.67 0.74 -12.91
C LEU A 49 5.18 0.73 -12.58
N ILE A 50 5.54 0.39 -11.34
CA ILE A 50 6.90 0.42 -10.81
C ILE A 50 7.25 -0.89 -10.07
N ASN A 51 8.54 -1.17 -9.91
CA ASN A 51 9.05 -2.29 -9.13
C ASN A 51 9.02 -1.94 -7.64
N LEU A 52 8.37 -2.76 -6.83
CA LEU A 52 8.26 -2.59 -5.38
C LEU A 52 8.73 -3.83 -4.63
N PRO A 53 9.27 -3.68 -3.42
CA PRO A 53 9.70 -4.82 -2.62
C PRO A 53 8.46 -5.38 -1.91
N ILE A 54 7.63 -6.11 -2.66
CA ILE A 54 6.33 -6.59 -2.21
C ILE A 54 6.21 -8.09 -2.36
N THR A 55 5.46 -8.69 -1.44
CA THR A 55 5.18 -10.13 -1.41
C THR A 55 3.83 -10.37 -0.76
N TYR A 56 3.25 -11.56 -0.96
CA TYR A 56 2.16 -12.03 -0.12
C TYR A 56 2.69 -12.26 1.29
N GLY A 57 2.18 -11.49 2.23
CA GLY A 57 2.79 -11.41 3.55
C GLY A 57 1.80 -11.24 4.68
N ARG A 58 0.51 -11.01 4.45
CA ARG A 58 -0.47 -10.79 5.50
C ARG A 58 -1.65 -11.73 5.38
N LYS A 59 -1.95 -12.52 6.42
CA LYS A 59 -3.14 -13.37 6.45
C LYS A 59 -4.36 -12.56 6.87
N SER A 60 -5.33 -12.42 5.98
CA SER A 60 -6.50 -11.58 6.16
C SER A 60 -7.73 -12.40 6.55
N ILE A 61 -8.20 -12.23 7.79
CA ILE A 61 -9.41 -12.87 8.30
C ILE A 61 -10.64 -12.43 7.50
N SER A 62 -10.74 -11.13 7.19
CA SER A 62 -11.86 -10.59 6.42
C SER A 62 -11.89 -11.08 4.97
N ARG A 63 -10.78 -11.61 4.45
CA ARG A 63 -10.68 -12.25 3.14
C ARG A 63 -10.60 -13.76 3.26
N PHE A 64 -11.39 -14.33 4.17
CA PHE A 64 -11.54 -15.78 4.34
C PHE A 64 -10.22 -16.49 4.58
N CYS A 65 -9.33 -15.85 5.34
CA CYS A 65 -8.03 -16.38 5.73
C CYS A 65 -7.03 -16.59 4.58
N THR A 66 -7.16 -15.84 3.47
CA THR A 66 -6.16 -15.81 2.40
C THR A 66 -5.08 -14.75 2.64
N TYR A 67 -4.06 -14.72 1.78
CA TYR A 67 -2.93 -13.81 1.90
C TYR A 67 -3.13 -12.52 1.09
N THR A 68 -2.72 -11.39 1.67
CA THR A 68 -2.62 -10.09 1.01
C THR A 68 -1.18 -9.61 0.93
N MET A 69 -0.91 -8.69 0.02
CA MET A 69 0.43 -8.17 -0.19
C MET A 69 0.87 -7.24 0.93
N THR A 70 2.17 -7.25 1.21
CA THR A 70 2.88 -6.36 2.15
C THR A 70 4.15 -5.85 1.51
N PHE A 71 4.70 -4.74 2.00
CA PHE A 71 6.07 -4.35 1.71
C PHE A 71 7.02 -5.22 2.55
N SER A 72 8.10 -5.68 1.95
CA SER A 72 9.08 -6.56 2.57
C SER A 72 10.48 -6.31 2.01
N ASN A 73 11.41 -5.93 2.86
CA ASN A 73 12.80 -5.68 2.47
C ASN A 73 13.64 -6.96 2.32
N SER A 74 13.09 -8.13 2.63
CA SER A 74 13.77 -9.41 2.47
C SER A 74 13.51 -10.09 1.13
N VAL A 75 12.68 -9.50 0.26
CA VAL A 75 12.42 -10.06 -1.08
C VAL A 75 13.62 -9.91 -1.99
N SER A 76 14.05 -11.03 -2.59
CA SER A 76 15.12 -11.07 -3.59
C SER A 76 14.69 -10.48 -4.94
N GLU A 77 13.42 -10.69 -5.29
CA GLU A 77 12.82 -10.23 -6.55
C GLU A 77 11.64 -9.33 -6.22
N ARG A 78 11.60 -8.18 -6.88
CA ARG A 78 10.60 -7.15 -6.64
C ARG A 78 9.35 -7.46 -7.44
N GLY A 79 8.20 -7.25 -6.81
CA GLY A 79 6.92 -7.27 -7.48
C GLY A 79 6.62 -5.95 -8.19
N LYS A 80 5.40 -5.82 -8.69
CA LYS A 80 4.90 -4.62 -9.37
C LYS A 80 3.76 -3.99 -8.59
N GLY A 81 3.76 -2.66 -8.54
CA GLY A 81 2.62 -1.87 -8.07
C GLY A 81 2.62 -0.50 -8.73
N TYR A 82 1.74 0.40 -8.30
CA TYR A 82 1.55 1.69 -8.96
C TYR A 82 2.06 2.85 -8.13
N VAL A 83 2.62 3.85 -8.80
CA VAL A 83 2.72 5.22 -8.31
C VAL A 83 1.68 6.05 -9.05
N ILE A 84 0.84 6.75 -8.31
CA ILE A 84 -0.23 7.57 -8.88
C ILE A 84 -0.15 8.99 -8.31
N PRO A 85 0.08 10.01 -9.14
CA PRO A 85 0.14 11.39 -8.69
C PRO A 85 -1.21 11.84 -8.09
N TYR A 86 -1.14 12.72 -7.10
CA TYR A 86 -2.31 13.49 -6.68
C TYR A 86 -2.65 14.53 -7.75
N LYS A 87 -3.96 14.76 -7.98
CA LYS A 87 -4.43 15.81 -8.91
C LYS A 87 -3.97 17.20 -8.47
N GLU A 88 -3.93 17.43 -7.16
CA GLU A 88 -3.57 18.71 -6.57
C GLU A 88 -2.16 18.68 -5.98
N LYS A 89 -1.34 19.65 -6.40
CA LYS A 89 -0.08 20.00 -5.73
C LYS A 89 -0.38 20.66 -4.40
N ILE A 90 0.45 20.43 -3.40
CA ILE A 90 0.32 21.08 -2.09
C ILE A 90 1.30 22.23 -1.96
N ASN A 91 0.89 23.29 -1.26
CA ASN A 91 1.73 24.43 -0.94
C ASN A 91 2.22 24.36 0.50
N ILE A 92 3.53 24.14 0.66
CA ILE A 92 4.16 23.98 1.98
C ILE A 92 4.78 25.27 2.54
N LYS A 93 4.45 26.46 1.99
CA LYS A 93 5.02 27.74 2.45
C LYS A 93 4.57 28.11 3.87
N GLU A 94 3.31 27.84 4.20
CA GLU A 94 2.69 28.32 5.44
C GLU A 94 2.60 27.21 6.50
N ASN A 95 2.28 25.98 6.09
CA ASN A 95 2.24 24.81 6.96
C ASN A 95 2.30 23.50 6.14
N PHE A 96 2.30 22.37 6.83
CA PHE A 96 2.31 21.02 6.24
C PHE A 96 0.94 20.32 6.35
N ASN A 97 -0.13 21.05 6.66
CA ASN A 97 -1.45 20.46 6.88
C ASN A 97 -2.01 19.80 5.62
N GLN A 98 -1.72 20.33 4.43
CA GLN A 98 -2.16 19.71 3.17
C GLN A 98 -1.53 18.32 2.96
N LEU A 99 -0.26 18.13 3.32
CA LEU A 99 0.39 16.81 3.32
C LEU A 99 -0.33 15.86 4.29
N TYR A 100 -0.62 16.33 5.50
CA TYR A 100 -1.34 15.56 6.50
C TYR A 100 -2.76 15.22 6.06
N CYS A 101 -3.48 16.14 5.41
CA CYS A 101 -4.80 15.88 4.85
C CYS A 101 -4.76 14.78 3.77
N GLN A 102 -3.82 14.82 2.83
CA GLN A 102 -3.67 13.75 1.83
C GLN A 102 -3.38 12.39 2.48
N ALA A 103 -2.57 12.38 3.54
CA ALA A 103 -2.28 11.18 4.31
C ALA A 103 -3.50 10.65 5.08
N LEU A 104 -4.31 11.54 5.66
CA LEU A 104 -5.56 11.17 6.33
C LEU A 104 -6.58 10.62 5.34
N GLU A 105 -6.70 11.22 4.16
CA GLU A 105 -7.59 10.73 3.10
C GLU A 105 -7.20 9.31 2.66
N LEU A 106 -5.89 9.05 2.49
CA LEU A 106 -5.38 7.69 2.25
C LEU A 106 -5.68 6.75 3.44
N ALA A 107 -5.44 7.20 4.67
CA ALA A 107 -5.73 6.41 5.88
C ALA A 107 -7.22 6.04 5.97
N GLN A 108 -8.12 6.94 5.56
CA GLN A 108 -9.56 6.67 5.53
C GLN A 108 -9.94 5.70 4.40
N ALA A 109 -9.34 5.84 3.21
CA ALA A 109 -9.54 4.91 2.09
C ALA A 109 -9.08 3.48 2.44
N GLU A 110 -8.07 3.34 3.30
CA GLU A 110 -7.57 2.05 3.78
C GLU A 110 -8.27 1.56 5.05
N GLY A 111 -9.14 2.36 5.67
CA GLY A 111 -9.79 2.03 6.94
C GLY A 111 -8.85 2.08 8.16
N ILE A 112 -7.67 2.70 8.01
CA ILE A 112 -6.74 3.04 9.10
C ILE A 112 -7.36 4.12 9.98
N SER A 113 -7.99 5.13 9.39
CA SER A 113 -8.76 6.16 10.10
C SER A 113 -10.25 6.01 9.78
N LYS A 114 -11.11 6.22 10.79
CA LYS A 114 -12.54 6.46 10.56
C LYS A 114 -12.80 7.96 10.38
N THR A 115 -13.97 8.30 9.84
CA THR A 115 -14.43 9.70 9.78
C THR A 115 -14.41 10.32 11.18
N GLY A 116 -13.72 11.45 11.34
CA GLY A 116 -13.52 12.12 12.63
C GLY A 116 -12.32 11.62 13.44
N GLU A 117 -11.69 10.51 13.06
CA GLU A 117 -10.42 10.06 13.63
C GLU A 117 -9.24 10.69 12.86
N ASN A 118 -8.32 11.33 13.56
CA ASN A 118 -7.13 11.94 12.98
C ASN A 118 -5.89 11.07 13.20
N THR A 119 -5.97 9.78 12.82
CA THR A 119 -4.87 8.80 13.02
C THR A 119 -4.28 8.30 11.70
N LEU A 120 -2.95 8.18 11.67
CA LEU A 120 -2.20 7.57 10.58
C LEU A 120 -1.72 6.16 10.93
N VAL A 121 -2.04 5.66 12.13
CA VAL A 121 -1.53 4.39 12.66
C VAL A 121 -2.67 3.54 13.24
N LYS A 122 -2.72 2.27 12.84
CA LYS A 122 -3.47 1.19 13.49
C LYS A 122 -2.55 0.01 13.74
N LYS A 123 -3.03 -0.95 14.54
CA LYS A 123 -2.28 -2.19 14.86
C LYS A 123 -1.89 -2.98 13.60
N TRP A 124 -2.72 -2.94 12.55
CA TRP A 124 -2.51 -3.73 11.34
C TRP A 124 -1.77 -3.00 10.21
N GLY A 125 -1.63 -1.67 10.29
CA GLY A 125 -1.02 -0.86 9.23
C GLY A 125 -0.95 0.63 9.57
N SER A 126 -0.19 1.37 8.78
CA SER A 126 0.01 2.81 8.93
C SER A 126 0.12 3.48 7.56
N VAL A 127 0.01 4.81 7.50
CA VAL A 127 0.40 5.59 6.34
C VAL A 127 1.82 6.08 6.55
N GLY A 128 2.74 5.77 5.64
CA GLY A 128 4.13 6.25 5.70
C GLY A 128 4.45 7.25 4.60
N LEU A 129 5.49 8.06 4.82
CA LEU A 129 5.99 9.07 3.88
C LEU A 129 7.38 8.70 3.37
N LYS A 130 7.65 8.93 2.08
CA LYS A 130 9.01 8.94 1.54
C LYS A 130 9.20 10.20 0.70
N LEU A 131 10.24 10.98 1.00
CA LEU A 131 10.62 12.09 0.12
C LEU A 131 11.47 11.56 -1.04
N ASN A 132 11.28 12.13 -2.23
CA ASN A 132 12.12 11.81 -3.38
C ASN A 132 13.54 12.32 -3.14
N THR A 133 14.55 11.51 -3.46
CA THR A 133 15.97 11.89 -3.29
C THR A 133 16.30 13.20 -4.02
N LYS A 134 15.83 13.38 -5.25
CA LYS A 134 16.03 14.62 -6.02
C LYS A 134 15.38 15.82 -5.35
N PHE A 135 14.23 15.63 -4.70
CA PHE A 135 13.58 16.70 -3.93
C PHE A 135 14.41 17.06 -2.69
N ILE A 136 14.91 16.07 -1.94
CA ILE A 136 15.77 16.29 -0.78
C ILE A 136 17.05 17.05 -1.17
N GLU A 137 17.72 16.63 -2.25
CA GLU A 137 18.95 17.26 -2.74
C GLU A 137 18.73 18.73 -3.10
N LYS A 138 17.62 19.05 -3.78
CA LYS A 138 17.30 20.41 -4.22
C LYS A 138 16.72 21.29 -3.10
N ASN A 139 16.04 20.70 -2.11
CA ASN A 139 15.22 21.42 -1.14
C ASN A 139 15.49 20.95 0.30
N LYS A 140 16.76 20.78 0.67
CA LYS A 140 17.19 20.18 1.95
C LYS A 140 16.46 20.74 3.18
N GLU A 141 16.40 22.07 3.33
CA GLU A 141 15.75 22.72 4.47
C GLU A 141 14.24 22.40 4.52
N ALA A 142 13.56 22.41 3.37
CA ALA A 142 12.14 22.06 3.30
C ALA A 142 11.92 20.58 3.63
N ALA A 143 12.78 19.69 3.13
CA ALA A 143 12.74 18.26 3.42
C ALA A 143 12.90 17.99 4.92
N GLU A 144 13.85 18.63 5.59
CA GLU A 144 14.05 18.53 7.04
C GLU A 144 12.80 18.98 7.82
N LYS A 145 12.21 20.12 7.45
CA LYS A 145 10.97 20.61 8.10
C LYS A 145 9.78 19.67 7.87
N ILE A 146 9.64 19.07 6.68
CA ILE A 146 8.61 18.08 6.41
C ILE A 146 8.78 16.86 7.32
N VAL A 147 10.00 16.32 7.42
CA VAL A 147 10.28 15.15 8.27
C VAL A 147 10.02 15.46 9.75
N GLU A 148 10.42 16.64 10.22
CA GLU A 148 10.20 17.09 11.59
C GLU A 148 8.72 17.25 11.93
N PHE A 149 7.93 17.78 10.99
CA PHE A 149 6.48 17.83 11.12
C PHE A 149 5.89 16.42 11.16
N TRP A 150 6.30 15.57 10.21
CA TRP A 150 5.72 14.24 9.99
C TRP A 150 5.87 13.33 11.20
N LYS A 151 7.04 13.31 11.84
CA LYS A 151 7.34 12.38 12.95
C LYS A 151 6.39 12.57 14.16
N ASN A 152 5.81 13.76 14.33
CA ASN A 152 4.90 14.05 15.45
C ASN A 152 3.61 13.22 15.42
N HIS A 153 3.27 12.63 14.26
CA HIS A 153 2.09 11.78 14.10
C HIS A 153 2.34 10.28 14.42
N PHE A 154 3.57 9.88 14.73
CA PHE A 154 3.96 8.46 14.87
C PHE A 154 4.45 8.06 16.26
N THR A 155 4.12 8.84 17.29
CA THR A 155 4.55 8.60 18.69
C THR A 155 4.14 7.23 19.27
N LYS A 156 3.09 6.60 18.71
CA LYS A 156 2.56 5.30 19.16
C LYS A 156 2.85 4.15 18.18
N LEU A 157 3.69 4.36 17.17
CA LEU A 157 3.99 3.35 16.17
C LEU A 157 4.88 2.25 16.76
N ASN A 158 4.38 1.02 16.80
CA ASN A 158 5.21 -0.16 17.05
C ASN A 158 5.79 -0.66 15.72
N ILE A 159 7.03 -0.28 15.42
CA ILE A 159 7.69 -0.65 14.17
C ILE A 159 7.96 -2.15 14.06
N GLU A 160 8.09 -2.88 15.18
CA GLU A 160 8.41 -4.32 15.19
C GLU A 160 7.33 -5.16 14.47
N LEU A 161 6.13 -4.60 14.29
CA LEU A 161 5.04 -5.22 13.54
C LEU A 161 5.24 -5.18 12.02
N TYR A 162 6.21 -4.42 11.51
CA TYR A 162 6.42 -4.11 10.09
C TYR A 162 7.63 -4.82 9.49
N ARG A 163 7.96 -5.99 10.04
CA ARG A 163 8.94 -6.97 9.54
C ARG A 163 8.47 -8.37 9.92
N ILE A 164 8.96 -9.39 9.24
CA ILE A 164 8.60 -10.78 9.55
C ILE A 164 9.47 -11.39 10.65
N ASP A 165 10.75 -11.02 10.68
CA ASP A 165 11.74 -11.50 11.64
C ASP A 165 12.81 -10.43 11.90
N GLU A 166 13.72 -10.72 12.82
CA GLU A 166 14.76 -9.78 13.26
C GLU A 166 15.81 -9.42 12.20
N ASN A 167 15.95 -10.24 11.16
CA ASN A 167 16.90 -10.04 10.06
C ASN A 167 16.32 -9.15 8.95
N GLU A 168 14.99 -8.99 8.90
CA GLU A 168 14.32 -8.10 7.96
C GLU A 168 14.32 -6.64 8.47
N LYS A 169 14.72 -5.71 7.60
CA LYS A 169 14.52 -4.28 7.86
C LYS A 169 13.03 -3.95 7.83
N HIS A 170 12.57 -3.23 8.85
CA HIS A 170 11.21 -2.69 8.91
C HIS A 170 10.82 -1.94 7.63
N SER A 171 9.59 -2.09 7.14
CA SER A 171 9.11 -1.35 5.97
C SER A 171 8.80 0.13 6.25
N ILE A 172 8.78 0.53 7.53
CA ILE A 172 8.55 1.89 8.00
C ILE A 172 9.44 2.17 9.23
N THR A 173 9.94 3.40 9.37
CA THR A 173 10.74 3.85 10.52
C THR A 173 9.86 4.29 11.69
N LYS A 174 10.47 4.50 12.88
CA LYS A 174 9.77 5.04 14.06
C LYS A 174 9.19 6.45 13.84
N THR A 175 9.75 7.18 12.87
CA THR A 175 9.28 8.53 12.49
C THR A 175 8.21 8.50 11.40
N GLY A 176 7.72 7.31 11.02
CA GLY A 176 6.68 7.17 10.00
C GLY A 176 7.19 7.30 8.56
N LEU A 177 8.50 7.20 8.33
CA LEU A 177 9.05 7.23 6.98
C LEU A 177 9.06 5.83 6.36
N LEU A 178 8.68 5.69 5.11
CA LEU A 178 8.77 4.42 4.39
C LEU A 178 10.25 4.05 4.23
N ASN A 179 10.57 2.84 4.62
CA ASN A 179 11.94 2.34 4.67
C ASN A 179 12.12 1.22 3.64
N PHE A 180 11.93 1.59 2.38
CA PHE A 180 12.24 0.76 1.22
C PHE A 180 12.64 1.65 0.04
N ASP A 181 13.34 1.07 -0.93
CA ASP A 181 13.80 1.81 -2.11
C ASP A 181 12.76 1.85 -3.22
N ILE A 182 12.81 2.91 -4.03
CA ILE A 182 12.11 3.06 -5.30
C ILE A 182 13.21 3.35 -6.31
N TYR A 183 13.34 2.53 -7.35
CA TYR A 183 14.47 2.61 -8.28
C TYR A 183 14.13 3.38 -9.55
N GLU A 184 12.84 3.55 -9.83
CA GLU A 184 12.34 4.28 -10.97
C GLU A 184 12.59 5.78 -10.81
N SER A 185 13.03 6.43 -11.89
CA SER A 185 13.15 7.88 -11.94
C SER A 185 11.76 8.51 -12.04
N LEU A 186 11.32 9.15 -10.95
CA LEU A 186 10.01 9.78 -10.82
C LEU A 186 10.19 11.27 -10.54
N ASP A 187 10.79 11.96 -11.51
CA ASP A 187 11.32 13.33 -11.37
C ASP A 187 10.25 14.39 -11.12
N ASP A 188 9.03 14.12 -11.56
CA ASP A 188 7.88 15.00 -11.38
C ASP A 188 7.22 14.84 -10.00
N ILE A 189 7.69 13.89 -9.18
CA ILE A 189 7.12 13.59 -7.86
C ILE A 189 8.12 13.93 -6.76
N ASP A 190 7.70 14.80 -5.84
CA ASP A 190 8.52 15.27 -4.73
C ASP A 190 8.43 14.36 -3.49
N TYR A 191 7.28 13.72 -3.30
CA TYR A 191 7.06 12.78 -2.19
C TYR A 191 6.06 11.68 -2.54
N PHE A 192 6.18 10.57 -1.81
CA PHE A 192 5.32 9.41 -1.89
C PHE A 192 4.68 9.16 -0.54
N ILE A 193 3.41 8.80 -0.53
CA ILE A 193 2.80 8.16 0.63
C ILE A 193 2.32 6.75 0.26
N ALA A 194 2.38 5.84 1.22
CA ALA A 194 1.97 4.45 1.01
C ALA A 194 1.42 3.87 2.31
N THR A 195 0.78 2.70 2.19
CA THR A 195 0.22 1.99 3.33
C THR A 195 1.02 0.73 3.66
N PRO A 196 2.12 0.81 4.42
CA PRO A 196 2.73 -0.38 4.99
C PRO A 196 1.77 -1.07 5.95
N VAL A 197 1.73 -2.40 5.88
CA VAL A 197 0.86 -3.24 6.71
C VAL A 197 1.70 -4.28 7.42
N SER A 198 1.24 -4.70 8.60
CA SER A 198 1.89 -5.74 9.39
C SER A 198 1.68 -7.12 8.75
N PRO A 199 2.75 -7.88 8.46
CA PRO A 199 2.66 -9.23 7.90
C PRO A 199 1.86 -10.22 8.75
N ASN A 200 1.72 -10.08 10.07
CA ASN A 200 0.99 -11.03 10.94
C ASN A 200 1.21 -12.55 10.70
N ILE A 201 2.37 -12.93 10.17
CA ILE A 201 2.78 -14.31 9.88
C ILE A 201 4.22 -14.51 10.36
N LYS A 202 4.65 -15.78 10.48
CA LYS A 202 6.01 -16.13 10.94
C LYS A 202 7.02 -16.33 9.81
N LYS A 203 6.54 -16.65 8.60
CA LYS A 203 7.34 -16.89 7.41
C LYS A 203 6.50 -16.56 6.17
N TYR A 204 7.10 -15.92 5.18
CA TYR A 204 6.42 -15.61 3.92
C TYR A 204 6.03 -16.92 3.22
N PRO A 205 4.76 -17.07 2.81
CA PRO A 205 4.33 -18.26 2.10
C PRO A 205 4.90 -18.30 0.68
N ASN A 206 5.08 -19.51 0.14
CA ASN A 206 5.34 -19.70 -1.29
C ASN A 206 4.02 -19.71 -2.10
N GLY A 207 4.12 -19.79 -3.43
CA GLY A 207 2.95 -19.76 -4.32
C GLY A 207 2.00 -20.94 -4.10
N ILE A 208 2.53 -22.12 -3.76
CA ILE A 208 1.72 -23.32 -3.44
C ILE A 208 0.89 -23.08 -2.17
N GLU A 209 1.50 -22.56 -1.11
CA GLU A 209 0.83 -22.26 0.17
C GLU A 209 -0.24 -21.18 -0.01
N ILE A 210 0.04 -20.17 -0.83
CA ILE A 210 -0.92 -19.11 -1.16
C ILE A 210 -2.11 -19.66 -1.95
N ALA A 211 -1.86 -20.46 -2.99
CA ALA A 211 -2.90 -21.09 -3.79
C ALA A 211 -3.75 -22.04 -2.94
N LYS A 212 -3.11 -22.87 -2.11
CA LYS A 212 -3.78 -23.76 -1.16
C LYS A 212 -4.71 -22.98 -0.22
N ALA A 213 -4.23 -21.88 0.37
CA ALA A 213 -5.06 -21.07 1.26
C ALA A 213 -6.29 -20.47 0.57
N MET A 214 -6.22 -20.14 -0.73
CA MET A 214 -7.39 -19.70 -1.50
C MET A 214 -8.34 -20.86 -1.82
N ASN A 215 -7.80 -22.00 -2.25
CA ASN A 215 -8.58 -23.20 -2.59
C ASN A 215 -9.33 -23.78 -1.38
N GLU A 216 -8.74 -23.69 -0.19
CA GLU A 216 -9.32 -24.18 1.06
C GLU A 216 -10.12 -23.10 1.82
N SER A 217 -10.16 -21.87 1.31
CA SER A 217 -10.96 -20.82 1.93
C SER A 217 -12.45 -21.12 1.80
N ARG A 218 -13.23 -20.81 2.85
CA ARG A 218 -14.66 -21.12 2.93
C ARG A 218 -15.47 -20.65 1.70
N GLU A 219 -15.07 -19.54 1.11
CA GLU A 219 -15.74 -18.90 -0.03
C GLU A 219 -14.96 -19.02 -1.34
N GLU A 220 -13.91 -19.84 -1.39
CA GLU A 220 -13.01 -19.93 -2.56
C GLU A 220 -12.61 -18.53 -3.08
N TYR A 221 -12.10 -17.69 -2.17
CA TYR A 221 -11.92 -16.27 -2.44
C TYR A 221 -10.65 -15.99 -3.26
N PHE A 222 -10.82 -16.03 -4.58
CA PHE A 222 -9.76 -15.74 -5.56
C PHE A 222 -9.70 -14.27 -5.98
N THR A 223 -10.75 -13.48 -5.71
CA THR A 223 -10.92 -12.13 -6.27
C THR A 223 -9.71 -11.23 -6.03
N TYR A 224 -9.12 -11.26 -4.84
CA TYR A 224 -7.94 -10.44 -4.56
C TYR A 224 -6.76 -10.78 -5.47
N PHE A 225 -6.46 -12.07 -5.67
CA PHE A 225 -5.39 -12.50 -6.57
C PHE A 225 -5.73 -12.14 -8.02
N VAL A 226 -6.94 -12.51 -8.47
CA VAL A 226 -7.39 -12.32 -9.85
C VAL A 226 -7.36 -10.86 -10.27
N GLU A 227 -7.89 -9.97 -9.43
CA GLU A 227 -7.94 -8.54 -9.75
C GLU A 227 -6.54 -7.91 -9.70
N ASN A 228 -5.67 -8.30 -8.76
CA ASN A 228 -4.28 -7.83 -8.77
C ASN A 228 -3.56 -8.23 -10.06
N TYR A 229 -3.67 -9.51 -10.44
CA TYR A 229 -3.04 -10.04 -11.64
C TYR A 229 -3.52 -9.32 -12.91
N LYS A 230 -4.84 -9.15 -13.07
CA LYS A 230 -5.44 -8.42 -14.20
C LYS A 230 -4.99 -6.95 -14.29
N ASN A 231 -4.75 -6.33 -13.14
CA ASN A 231 -4.26 -4.97 -13.06
C ASN A 231 -2.72 -4.89 -13.07
N GLY A 232 -1.99 -5.97 -13.38
CA GLY A 232 -0.53 -5.96 -13.45
C GLY A 232 0.19 -5.79 -12.11
N ILE A 233 -0.54 -5.84 -10.98
CA ILE A 233 0.04 -5.85 -9.63
C ILE A 233 0.41 -7.30 -9.32
N ASN A 234 1.70 -7.61 -9.28
CA ASN A 234 2.18 -8.97 -9.16
C ASN A 234 3.37 -9.12 -8.22
N THR A 235 3.66 -10.36 -7.84
CA THR A 235 4.85 -10.75 -7.09
C THR A 235 5.59 -11.86 -7.83
N LYS A 236 6.79 -12.23 -7.35
CA LYS A 236 7.53 -13.37 -7.89
C LYS A 236 6.79 -14.71 -7.77
N TYR A 237 5.81 -14.81 -6.88
CA TYR A 237 5.05 -16.05 -6.63
C TYR A 237 3.86 -16.23 -7.56
N ASP A 238 3.46 -15.21 -8.32
CA ASP A 238 2.21 -15.22 -9.08
C ASP A 238 2.16 -16.36 -10.11
N LYS A 239 3.28 -16.67 -10.78
CA LYS A 239 3.34 -17.81 -11.70
C LYS A 239 3.05 -19.14 -10.99
N GLU A 240 3.69 -19.38 -9.85
CA GLU A 240 3.49 -20.61 -9.07
C GLU A 240 2.06 -20.68 -8.49
N ILE A 241 1.49 -19.53 -8.10
CA ILE A 241 0.08 -19.46 -7.69
C ILE A 241 -0.82 -19.91 -8.84
N LEU A 242 -0.64 -19.32 -10.04
CA LEU A 242 -1.44 -19.66 -11.23
C LEU A 242 -1.38 -21.15 -11.55
N ASP A 243 -0.20 -21.77 -11.47
CA ASP A 243 -0.02 -23.19 -11.76
C ASP A 243 -0.86 -24.08 -10.81
N ASN A 244 -1.10 -23.62 -9.58
CA ASN A 244 -1.82 -24.34 -8.53
C ASN A 244 -3.29 -23.91 -8.33
N LEU A 245 -3.81 -22.99 -9.15
CA LEU A 245 -5.23 -22.59 -9.12
C LEU A 245 -6.13 -23.57 -9.91
N PRO A 246 -7.43 -23.65 -9.59
CA PRO A 246 -8.38 -24.45 -10.36
C PRO A 246 -8.53 -23.94 -11.80
N THR A 247 -8.70 -24.83 -12.79
CA THR A 247 -8.84 -24.45 -14.22
C THR A 247 -9.94 -23.41 -14.46
N LYS A 248 -11.06 -23.51 -13.73
CA LYS A 248 -12.18 -22.54 -13.79
C LYS A 248 -11.78 -21.10 -13.42
N ILE A 249 -10.72 -20.93 -12.63
CA ILE A 249 -10.18 -19.62 -12.23
C ILE A 249 -9.16 -19.14 -13.25
N LYS A 250 -8.28 -20.03 -13.73
CA LYS A 250 -7.30 -19.70 -14.78
C LYS A 250 -7.99 -19.19 -16.05
N ALA A 251 -9.13 -19.77 -16.42
CA ALA A 251 -9.92 -19.34 -17.58
C ALA A 251 -10.54 -17.93 -17.46
N LYS A 252 -10.48 -17.30 -16.28
CA LYS A 252 -10.98 -15.93 -16.06
C LYS A 252 -9.90 -14.85 -16.15
N LEU A 253 -8.63 -15.25 -16.30
CA LEU A 253 -7.45 -14.39 -16.33
C LEU A 253 -6.98 -14.18 -17.76
#